data_AF-A0A929I6Y8-F1
#
_entry.id   AF-A0A929I6Y8-F1
#
_cell.length_a   1.000
_cell.length_b   1.000
_cell.length_c   1.000
_cell.angle_alpha   90.00
_cell.angle_beta   90.00
_cell.angle_gamma   90.00
#
_symmetry.space_group_name_H-M   'P 1'
#
loop_
_entity.id
_entity.type
_entity.pdbx_description
1 polymer ?
#
loop_
_entity_poly.entity_id
_entity_poly.type
_entity_poly.pdbx_seq_one_letter_code
_entity_poly.pdbx_strand_id
1 'polypeptide(L)'
;MGEIKSTLDIIMERTKGLALTEEEKEEIRHKELAGKIKGWVQKYLDDLVNLETLKSELKKEPGLQEVLQKELQGRLEPDDDNAKIFQLIKELLGIKKDIFVKLINKFQEEAARERSKRLEYMKKQLTKRRIFGSAVIPNLGHDTEWNAYYQKIKDDFKKEVRNL
;
A
#
# COMPACT_ATOMS: atom_id res chain seq x y z
N MET A 1 14.39 -24.31 -21.53
CA MET A 1 13.89 -23.24 -20.64
C MET A 1 14.64 -21.98 -21.04
N GLY A 2 13.95 -20.99 -21.61
CA GLY A 2 14.61 -19.77 -22.07
C GLY A 2 15.07 -18.94 -20.88
N GLU A 3 16.37 -18.65 -20.81
CA GLU A 3 16.91 -17.71 -19.83
C GLU A 3 16.25 -16.35 -20.08
N ILE A 4 15.45 -15.89 -19.12
CA ILE A 4 14.85 -14.55 -19.20
C ILE A 4 16.00 -13.56 -18.95
N LYS A 5 16.50 -12.96 -20.04
CA LYS A 5 17.53 -11.92 -19.99
C LYS A 5 17.01 -10.70 -19.21
N SER A 6 17.89 -10.04 -18.45
CA SER A 6 17.54 -8.78 -17.77
C SER A 6 17.21 -7.70 -18.80
N THR A 7 16.35 -6.76 -18.41
CA THR A 7 16.02 -5.56 -19.20
C THR A 7 17.29 -4.78 -19.53
N LEU A 8 18.25 -4.73 -18.61
CA LEU A 8 19.55 -4.09 -18.84
C LEU A 8 20.37 -4.85 -19.90
N ASP A 9 20.38 -6.19 -19.87
CA ASP A 9 21.04 -7.00 -20.91
C ASP A 9 20.45 -6.75 -22.30
N ILE A 10 19.11 -6.69 -22.40
CA ILE A 10 18.42 -6.42 -23.66
C ILE A 10 18.73 -5.01 -24.17
N ILE A 11 18.75 -4.02 -23.27
CA ILE A 11 19.09 -2.64 -23.63
C ILE A 11 20.55 -2.58 -24.11
N MET A 12 21.50 -3.14 -23.37
CA MET A 12 22.91 -3.18 -23.74
C MET A 12 23.18 -3.94 -25.06
N GLU A 13 22.41 -4.99 -25.34
CA GLU A 13 22.47 -5.73 -26.61
C GLU A 13 21.95 -4.88 -27.79
N ARG A 14 20.95 -4.03 -27.55
CA ARG A 14 20.34 -3.15 -28.58
C ARG A 14 21.02 -1.80 -28.74
N THR A 15 21.68 -1.26 -27.72
CA THR A 15 22.33 0.05 -27.75
C THR A 15 23.82 0.00 -28.05
N LYS A 16 24.34 -1.04 -28.72
CA LYS A 16 25.76 -1.19 -29.14
C LYS A 16 26.35 0.15 -29.65
N GLY A 17 27.00 0.91 -28.77
CA GLY A 17 27.62 2.21 -29.07
C GLY A 17 27.15 3.42 -28.24
N LEU A 18 26.03 3.34 -27.50
CA LEU A 18 25.60 4.37 -26.55
C LEU A 18 25.92 3.92 -25.12
N ALA A 19 26.84 4.63 -24.46
CA ALA A 19 27.15 4.39 -23.06
C ALA A 19 26.04 4.99 -22.19
N LEU A 20 25.23 4.13 -21.56
CA LEU A 20 24.37 4.53 -20.45
C LEU A 20 25.25 5.13 -19.35
N THR A 21 24.82 6.25 -18.78
CA THR A 21 25.48 6.80 -17.59
C THR A 21 25.31 5.83 -16.42
N GLU A 22 26.19 5.92 -15.41
CA GLU A 22 26.07 5.03 -14.24
C GLU A 22 24.73 5.26 -13.51
N GLU A 23 24.23 6.50 -13.51
CA GLU A 23 22.92 6.89 -12.98
C GLU A 23 21.78 6.15 -13.69
N GLU A 24 21.78 6.09 -15.02
CA GLU A 24 20.74 5.40 -15.80
C GLU A 24 20.78 3.88 -15.56
N LYS A 25 21.97 3.29 -15.41
CA LYS A 25 22.12 1.86 -15.09
C LYS A 25 21.63 1.52 -13.70
N GLU A 26 21.88 2.39 -12.72
CA GLU A 26 21.35 2.22 -11.36
C GLU A 26 19.83 2.36 -11.35
N GLU A 27 19.26 3.31 -12.09
CA GLU A 27 17.81 3.49 -12.15
C GLU A 27 17.10 2.27 -12.77
N ILE A 28 17.67 1.70 -13.84
CA ILE A 28 17.15 0.48 -14.47
C ILE A 28 17.22 -0.69 -13.49
N ARG A 29 18.38 -0.90 -12.83
CA ARG A 29 18.53 -1.95 -11.82
C ARG A 29 17.53 -1.80 -10.68
N HIS A 30 17.35 -0.59 -10.16
CA HIS A 30 16.39 -0.32 -9.10
C HIS A 30 14.94 -0.59 -9.53
N LYS A 31 14.55 -0.23 -10.76
CA LYS A 31 13.21 -0.54 -11.31
C LYS A 31 12.98 -2.04 -11.46
N GLU A 32 13.98 -2.79 -11.95
CA GLU A 32 13.87 -4.25 -12.07
C GLU A 32 13.71 -4.92 -10.72
N LEU A 33 14.50 -4.50 -9.72
CA LEU A 33 14.43 -5.00 -8.36
C LEU A 33 13.07 -4.71 -7.72
N ALA A 34 12.54 -3.49 -7.88
CA ALA A 34 11.22 -3.15 -7.39
C ALA A 34 10.12 -4.00 -8.05
N GLY A 35 10.22 -4.23 -9.36
CA GLY A 35 9.30 -5.10 -10.11
C GLY A 35 9.32 -6.56 -9.61
N LYS A 36 10.51 -7.11 -9.36
CA LYS A 36 10.68 -8.46 -8.80
C LYS A 36 10.04 -8.57 -7.41
N ILE A 37 10.34 -7.63 -6.51
CA ILE A 37 9.76 -7.61 -5.16
C ILE A 37 8.24 -7.51 -5.22
N LYS A 38 7.71 -6.60 -6.04
CA LYS A 38 6.27 -6.44 -6.23
C LYS A 38 5.62 -7.74 -6.65
N GLY A 39 6.24 -8.46 -7.59
CA GLY A 39 5.77 -9.78 -8.05
C GLY A 39 5.81 -10.84 -6.96
N TRP A 40 6.87 -10.90 -6.15
CA TRP A 40 6.98 -11.86 -5.05
C TRP A 40 6.00 -11.59 -3.91
N VAL A 41 5.85 -10.32 -3.50
CA VAL A 41 4.87 -9.91 -2.49
C VAL A 41 3.46 -10.24 -2.98
N GLN A 42 3.14 -9.92 -4.23
CA GLN A 42 1.83 -10.24 -4.82
C GLN A 42 1.54 -11.75 -4.80
N LYS A 43 2.48 -12.57 -5.25
CA LYS A 43 2.34 -14.04 -5.21
C LYS A 43 2.08 -14.57 -3.80
N TYR A 44 2.68 -13.98 -2.78
CA TYR A 44 2.43 -14.36 -1.39
C TYR A 44 1.02 -13.94 -0.94
N LEU A 45 0.60 -12.73 -1.28
CA LEU A 45 -0.75 -12.24 -0.97
C LEU A 45 -1.83 -13.10 -1.65
N ASP A 46 -1.55 -13.59 -2.86
CA ASP A 46 -2.41 -14.47 -3.65
C ASP A 46 -2.30 -15.96 -3.25
N ASP A 47 -1.58 -16.29 -2.17
CA ASP A 47 -1.35 -17.67 -1.68
C ASP A 47 -0.66 -18.62 -2.70
N LEU A 48 0.00 -18.07 -3.71
CA LEU A 48 0.75 -18.82 -4.73
C LEU A 48 2.13 -19.28 -4.24
N VAL A 49 2.67 -18.59 -3.23
CA VAL A 49 3.95 -18.94 -2.58
C VAL A 49 3.82 -18.82 -1.07
N ASN A 50 4.52 -19.69 -0.34
CA ASN A 50 4.58 -19.62 1.11
C ASN A 50 5.68 -18.65 1.60
N LEU A 51 5.65 -18.34 2.89
CA LEU A 51 6.58 -17.39 3.51
C LEU A 51 8.04 -17.85 3.42
N GLU A 52 8.30 -19.16 3.54
CA GLU A 52 9.66 -19.70 3.48
C GLU A 52 10.28 -19.55 2.09
N THR A 53 9.49 -19.84 1.04
CA THR A 53 9.90 -19.64 -0.35
C THR A 53 10.20 -18.17 -0.59
N LEU A 54 9.33 -17.26 -0.16
CA LEU A 54 9.54 -15.83 -0.28
C LEU A 54 10.83 -15.37 0.44
N LYS A 55 11.06 -15.82 1.67
CA LYS A 55 12.30 -15.54 2.42
C LYS A 55 13.54 -16.04 1.68
N SER A 56 13.47 -17.23 1.08
CA SER A 56 14.61 -17.80 0.35
C SER A 56 14.95 -17.00 -0.91
N GLU A 57 13.95 -16.50 -1.64
CA GLU A 57 14.14 -15.66 -2.83
C GLU A 57 14.72 -14.29 -2.45
N LEU A 58 14.20 -13.67 -1.39
CA LEU A 58 14.70 -12.39 -0.89
C LEU A 58 16.14 -12.48 -0.36
N LYS A 59 16.56 -13.62 0.19
CA LYS A 59 17.95 -13.82 0.66
C LYS A 59 18.98 -13.90 -0.47
N LYS A 60 18.58 -14.29 -1.68
CA LYS A 60 19.48 -14.40 -2.83
C LYS A 60 19.91 -13.04 -3.40
N GLU A 61 19.18 -11.98 -3.06
CA GLU A 61 19.35 -10.64 -3.60
C GLU A 61 19.59 -9.64 -2.44
N PRO A 62 20.84 -9.52 -1.94
CA PRO A 62 21.18 -8.58 -0.87
C PRO A 62 21.00 -7.12 -1.31
N GLY A 63 20.49 -6.26 -0.43
CA GLY A 63 20.22 -4.83 -0.72
C GLY A 63 18.75 -4.50 -1.05
N LEU A 64 17.87 -5.51 -1.05
CA LEU A 64 16.44 -5.33 -1.34
C LEU A 64 15.58 -4.83 -0.17
N GLN A 65 16.13 -4.74 1.05
CA GLN A 65 15.34 -4.45 2.26
C GLN A 65 14.64 -3.10 2.20
N GLU A 66 15.30 -2.04 1.71
CA GLU A 66 14.68 -0.71 1.61
C GLU A 66 13.54 -0.68 0.58
N VAL A 67 13.72 -1.35 -0.56
CA VAL A 67 12.70 -1.42 -1.63
C VAL A 67 11.51 -2.25 -1.14
N LEU A 68 11.78 -3.35 -0.44
CA LEU A 68 10.76 -4.20 0.18
C LEU A 68 9.98 -3.44 1.27
N GLN A 69 10.67 -2.69 2.14
CA GLN A 69 10.03 -1.88 3.17
C GLN A 69 9.07 -0.86 2.54
N LYS A 70 9.52 -0.12 1.52
CA LYS A 70 8.68 0.84 0.79
C LYS A 70 7.48 0.18 0.12
N GLU A 71 7.66 -1.00 -0.48
CA GLU A 71 6.57 -1.75 -1.12
C GLU A 71 5.53 -2.22 -0.09
N LEU A 72 5.97 -2.79 1.05
CA LEU A 72 5.07 -3.25 2.11
C LEU A 72 4.32 -2.09 2.76
N GLN A 73 5.01 -0.99 3.04
CA GLN A 73 4.40 0.23 3.58
C GLN A 73 3.40 0.86 2.60
N GLY A 74 3.73 0.89 1.30
CA GLY A 74 2.85 1.43 0.27
C GLY A 74 1.58 0.62 0.04
N ARG A 75 1.58 -0.66 0.43
CA ARG A 75 0.42 -1.56 0.33
C ARG A 75 -0.48 -1.57 1.56
N LEU A 76 -0.06 -0.95 2.67
CA LEU A 76 -0.91 -0.85 3.85
C LEU A 76 -2.09 0.07 3.55
N GLU A 77 -3.29 -0.51 3.56
CA GLU A 77 -4.54 0.21 3.35
C GLU A 77 -5.38 0.13 4.62
N PRO A 78 -5.73 1.25 5.28
CA PRO A 78 -6.33 1.22 6.61
C PRO A 78 -7.74 0.61 6.66
N ASP A 79 -8.39 0.46 5.51
CA ASP A 79 -9.72 -0.12 5.35
C ASP A 79 -9.70 -1.59 4.88
N ASP A 80 -8.52 -2.16 4.60
CA ASP A 80 -8.36 -3.53 4.08
C ASP A 80 -7.75 -4.49 5.11
N ASP A 81 -7.80 -5.80 4.84
CA ASP A 81 -7.16 -6.82 5.68
C ASP A 81 -5.63 -6.83 5.47
N ASN A 82 -4.94 -6.17 6.40
CA ASN A 82 -3.49 -6.08 6.41
C ASN A 82 -2.80 -7.25 7.14
N ALA A 83 -3.51 -8.31 7.56
CA ALA A 83 -2.94 -9.38 8.37
C ALA A 83 -1.71 -10.04 7.71
N LYS A 84 -1.80 -10.35 6.42
CA LYS A 84 -0.68 -10.92 5.64
C LYS A 84 0.49 -9.95 5.53
N ILE A 85 0.22 -8.65 5.36
CA ILE A 85 1.26 -7.61 5.28
C ILE A 85 1.98 -7.46 6.62
N PHE A 86 1.27 -7.49 7.74
CA PHE A 86 1.90 -7.47 9.07
C PHE A 86 2.77 -8.70 9.33
N GLN A 87 2.36 -9.87 8.84
CA GLN A 87 3.18 -11.06 8.90
C GLN A 87 4.48 -10.86 8.12
N LEU A 88 4.42 -10.32 6.90
CA LEU A 88 5.61 -10.01 6.10
C LEU A 88 6.52 -8.99 6.79
N ILE A 89 5.97 -7.88 7.30
CA ILE A 89 6.73 -6.84 8.00
C ILE A 89 7.43 -7.42 9.23
N LYS A 90 6.74 -8.23 10.03
CA LYS A 90 7.32 -8.88 11.22
C LYS A 90 8.44 -9.83 10.83
N GLU A 91 8.21 -10.67 9.83
CA GLU A 91 9.09 -11.78 9.49
C GLU A 91 10.29 -11.37 8.61
N LEU A 92 10.18 -10.28 7.85
CA LEU A 92 11.20 -9.80 6.93
C LEU A 92 11.95 -8.56 7.45
N LEU A 93 11.26 -7.67 8.16
CA LEU A 93 11.84 -6.42 8.68
C LEU A 93 12.04 -6.43 10.20
N GLY A 94 11.48 -7.40 10.92
CA GLY A 94 11.55 -7.46 12.38
C GLY A 94 10.78 -6.34 13.10
N ILE A 95 9.99 -5.55 12.36
CA ILE A 95 9.24 -4.43 12.93
C ILE A 95 8.01 -4.98 13.67
N LYS A 96 7.73 -4.43 14.86
CA LYS A 96 6.55 -4.82 15.64
C LYS A 96 5.28 -4.34 14.95
N LYS A 97 4.36 -5.28 14.67
CA LYS A 97 3.04 -4.99 14.10
C LYS A 97 2.23 -3.97 14.92
N ASP A 98 2.47 -3.88 16.23
CA ASP A 98 1.76 -2.98 17.14
C ASP A 98 1.77 -1.51 16.70
N ILE A 99 2.85 -1.05 16.05
CA ILE A 99 2.96 0.34 15.58
C ILE A 99 1.92 0.60 14.50
N PHE A 100 1.85 -0.29 13.50
CA PHE A 100 0.90 -0.17 12.39
C PHE A 100 -0.55 -0.38 12.85
N VAL A 101 -0.79 -1.34 13.75
CA VAL A 101 -2.12 -1.60 14.32
C VAL A 101 -2.65 -0.37 15.06
N LYS A 102 -1.81 0.28 15.88
CA LYS A 102 -2.19 1.53 16.56
C LYS A 102 -2.52 2.65 15.57
N LEU A 103 -1.74 2.76 14.50
CA LEU A 103 -1.93 3.78 13.46
C LEU A 103 -3.27 3.58 12.73
N ILE A 104 -3.58 2.34 12.35
CA ILE A 104 -4.83 1.96 11.69
C ILE A 104 -6.01 2.18 12.63
N ASN A 105 -5.90 1.78 13.90
CA ASN A 105 -6.98 2.00 14.87
C ASN A 105 -7.26 3.51 15.05
N LYS A 106 -6.22 4.34 15.18
CA LYS A 106 -6.36 5.80 15.26
C LYS A 106 -7.09 6.35 14.03
N PHE A 107 -6.70 5.91 12.82
CA PHE A 107 -7.36 6.29 11.58
C PHE A 107 -8.84 5.87 11.55
N GLN A 108 -9.13 4.61 11.88
CA GLN A 108 -10.50 4.07 11.87
C GLN A 108 -11.39 4.78 12.90
N GLU A 109 -10.88 5.08 14.09
CA GLU A 109 -11.61 5.84 15.11
C GLU A 109 -11.89 7.29 14.68
N GLU A 110 -10.92 7.95 14.03
CA GLU A 110 -11.11 9.30 13.50
C GLU A 110 -12.14 9.31 12.35
N ALA A 111 -12.00 8.40 11.39
CA ALA A 111 -12.94 8.21 10.29
C ALA A 111 -14.35 7.89 10.78
N ALA A 112 -14.50 6.98 11.75
CA ALA A 112 -15.80 6.59 12.31
C ALA A 112 -16.49 7.75 13.05
N ARG A 113 -15.71 8.56 13.80
CA ARG A 113 -16.22 9.75 14.50
C ARG A 113 -16.75 10.78 13.52
N GLU A 114 -15.97 11.12 12.49
CA GLU A 114 -16.39 12.14 11.52
C GLU A 114 -17.55 11.63 10.65
N ARG A 115 -17.51 10.35 10.24
CA ARG A 115 -18.62 9.68 9.54
C ARG A 115 -19.94 9.80 10.30
N SER A 116 -19.91 9.53 11.60
CA SER A 116 -21.10 9.59 12.45
C SER A 116 -21.67 11.02 12.53
N LYS A 117 -20.81 12.03 12.69
CA LYS A 117 -21.22 13.44 12.71
C LYS A 117 -21.87 13.86 11.39
N ARG A 118 -21.30 13.47 10.25
CA ARG A 118 -21.86 13.80 8.93
C ARG A 118 -23.16 13.10 8.65
N LEU A 119 -23.26 11.81 8.99
CA LEU A 119 -24.53 11.09 8.90
C LEU A 119 -25.63 11.75 9.74
N GLU A 120 -25.33 12.20 10.96
CA GLU A 120 -26.29 12.91 11.81
C GLU A 120 -26.68 14.26 11.21
N TYR A 121 -25.72 15.04 10.70
CA TYR A 121 -25.99 16.29 10.00
C TYR A 121 -26.89 16.09 8.79
N MET A 122 -26.59 15.13 7.92
CA MET A 122 -27.39 14.82 6.74
C MET A 122 -28.80 14.35 7.11
N LYS A 123 -28.94 13.52 8.16
CA LYS A 123 -30.25 13.13 8.70
C LYS A 123 -31.06 14.36 9.12
N LYS A 124 -30.45 15.31 9.86
CA LYS A 124 -31.12 16.56 10.26
C LYS A 124 -31.57 17.38 9.05
N GLN A 125 -30.76 17.45 7.99
CA GLN A 125 -31.13 18.15 6.75
C GLN A 125 -32.30 17.47 6.02
N LEU A 126 -32.35 16.14 6.00
CA LEU A 126 -33.47 15.39 5.43
C LEU A 126 -34.76 15.59 6.25
N THR A 127 -34.67 15.56 7.58
CA THR A 127 -35.81 15.83 8.46
C THR A 127 -36.39 17.24 8.24
N LYS A 128 -35.54 18.26 8.03
CA LYS A 128 -35.99 19.63 7.68
C LYS A 128 -36.78 19.67 6.37
N ARG A 129 -36.46 18.78 5.43
CA ARG A 129 -37.17 18.60 4.15
C ARG A 129 -38.39 17.69 4.26
N ARG A 130 -38.80 17.32 5.47
CA ARG A 130 -39.90 16.38 5.76
C ARG A 130 -39.66 14.97 5.20
N ILE A 131 -38.40 14.56 5.07
CA ILE A 131 -38.01 13.20 4.70
C ILE A 131 -37.58 12.49 5.98
N PHE A 132 -38.36 11.50 6.42
CA PHE A 132 -38.14 10.76 7.66
C PHE A 132 -38.60 9.30 7.52
N GLY A 133 -37.93 8.40 8.26
CA GLY A 133 -38.23 6.97 8.25
C GLY A 133 -37.00 6.15 8.65
N SER A 134 -37.21 4.96 9.23
CA SER A 134 -36.13 4.05 9.64
C SER A 134 -35.31 3.53 8.46
N ALA A 135 -35.89 3.53 7.25
CA ALA A 135 -35.22 3.14 6.00
C ALA A 135 -34.41 4.27 5.34
N VAL A 136 -34.44 5.51 5.87
CA VAL A 136 -33.73 6.63 5.26
C VAL A 136 -32.26 6.59 5.65
N ILE A 137 -31.42 6.18 4.70
CA ILE A 137 -29.96 6.12 4.82
C ILE A 137 -29.37 7.25 3.96
N PRO A 138 -28.77 8.29 4.57
CA PRO A 138 -28.09 9.34 3.81
C PRO A 138 -26.92 8.77 3.01
N ASN A 139 -26.79 9.22 1.76
CA ASN A 139 -25.70 8.80 0.88
C ASN A 139 -24.42 9.60 1.18
N LEU A 140 -23.58 9.07 2.07
CA LEU A 140 -22.29 9.67 2.42
C LEU A 140 -21.31 9.71 1.24
N GLY A 141 -21.44 8.82 0.25
CA GLY A 141 -20.55 8.79 -0.91
C GLY A 141 -20.69 10.02 -1.83
N HIS A 142 -21.83 10.71 -1.77
CA HIS A 142 -22.06 11.97 -2.49
C HIS A 142 -21.69 13.21 -1.66
N ASP A 143 -21.24 13.04 -0.41
CA ASP A 143 -20.83 14.15 0.44
C ASP A 143 -19.38 14.55 0.08
N THR A 144 -19.24 15.72 -0.55
CA THR A 144 -17.94 16.26 -0.97
C THR A 144 -17.04 16.60 0.22
N GLU A 145 -17.62 17.02 1.35
CA GLU A 145 -16.84 17.36 2.55
C GLU A 145 -16.27 16.09 3.18
N TRP A 146 -17.08 15.03 3.26
CA TRP A 146 -16.64 13.71 3.71
C TRP A 146 -15.53 13.16 2.80
N ASN A 147 -15.73 13.17 1.48
CA ASN A 147 -14.74 12.62 0.55
C ASN A 147 -13.40 13.38 0.65
N ALA A 148 -13.44 14.71 0.76
CA ALA A 148 -12.23 15.53 0.94
C ALA A 148 -11.54 15.26 2.28
N TYR A 149 -12.31 15.16 3.38
CA TYR A 149 -11.76 14.86 4.70
C TYR A 149 -11.16 13.46 4.76
N TYR A 150 -11.88 12.45 4.25
CA TYR A 150 -11.44 11.07 4.21
C TYR A 150 -10.16 10.91 3.38
N GLN A 151 -10.07 11.58 2.23
CA GLN A 151 -8.84 11.60 1.43
C GLN A 151 -7.67 12.23 2.20
N LYS A 152 -7.91 13.34 2.90
CA LYS A 152 -6.88 14.01 3.70
C LYS A 152 -6.33 13.11 4.80
N ILE A 153 -7.21 12.51 5.62
CA ILE A 153 -6.76 11.61 6.70
C ILE A 153 -6.05 10.36 6.14
N LYS A 154 -6.44 9.90 4.94
CA LYS A 154 -5.80 8.77 4.26
C LYS A 154 -4.39 9.13 3.78
N ASP A 155 -4.21 10.33 3.24
CA ASP A 155 -2.89 10.82 2.84
C ASP A 155 -1.98 11.04 4.04
N ASP A 156 -2.52 11.57 5.15
CA ASP A 156 -1.76 11.73 6.39
C ASP A 156 -1.37 10.37 7.00
N PHE A 157 -2.27 9.39 6.99
CA PHE A 157 -1.94 8.01 7.34
C PHE A 157 -0.81 7.44 6.46
N LYS A 158 -0.88 7.60 5.14
CA LYS A 158 0.17 7.10 4.22
C LYS A 158 1.52 7.78 4.48
N LYS A 159 1.54 9.07 4.83
CA LYS A 159 2.77 9.78 5.23
C LYS A 159 3.32 9.25 6.54
N GLU A 160 2.47 9.05 7.55
CA GLU A 160 2.88 8.49 8.85
C GLU A 160 3.46 7.07 8.66
N VAL A 161 2.83 6.23 7.83
CA VAL A 161 3.33 4.88 7.50
C VAL A 161 4.70 4.91 6.81
N ARG A 162 4.91 5.85 5.87
CA ARG A 162 6.16 5.96 5.10
C ARG A 162 7.35 6.49 5.93
N ASN A 163 7.06 7.16 7.05
CA ASN A 163 8.07 7.72 7.95
C ASN A 163 8.49 6.76 9.08
N LEU A 164 7.97 5.52 9.09
CA LEU A 164 8.31 4.44 10.02
C LEU A 164 9.41 3.52 9.47
#